data_AF-A0A822HMW2-F1
#
_entry.id   AF-A0A822HMW2-F1
#
_cell.length_a   1.000
_cell.length_b   1.000
_cell.length_c   1.000
_cell.angle_alpha   90.00
_cell.angle_beta   90.00
_cell.angle_gamma   90.00
#
_symmetry.space_group_name_H-M   'P 1'
#
loop_
_entity.id
_entity.type
_entity.pdbx_description
1 polymer ?
#
loop_
_entity_poly.entity_id
_entity_poly.type
_entity_poly.pdbx_seq_one_letter_code
_entity_poly.pdbx_strand_id
1 'polypeptide(L)'
;TTTTERPIAAITRAGDSIIGICNTIAGGSTGESGYNYPSNENPPNAIDNDINTKYLNFGDSFTGCSGSSPGGINTGFYVTPAISNTSVVAGLLFATANDFSSRDPITVTLEGTNETSTAALDSGASWILIYN
;
A
#
# COMPACT_ATOMS: atom_id res chain seq x y z
N THR A 1 35.19 -9.66 -9.82
CA THR A 1 33.81 -9.19 -10.06
C THR A 1 33.66 -7.86 -9.37
N THR A 2 33.48 -6.77 -10.11
CA THR A 2 33.32 -5.43 -9.51
C THR A 2 31.88 -5.30 -9.06
N THR A 3 31.64 -5.33 -7.75
CA THR A 3 30.32 -5.07 -7.18
C THR A 3 30.12 -3.57 -7.11
N THR A 4 29.65 -2.97 -8.20
CA THR A 4 29.11 -1.61 -8.13
C THR A 4 27.89 -1.68 -7.22
N GLU A 5 27.99 -1.05 -6.05
CA GLU A 5 26.88 -0.93 -5.12
C GLU A 5 25.73 -0.24 -5.86
N ARG A 6 24.55 -0.87 -5.89
CA ARG A 6 23.38 -0.22 -6.49
C ARG A 6 22.89 0.83 -5.51
N PRO A 7 22.79 2.11 -5.91
CA PRO A 7 22.26 3.13 -5.01
C PRO A 7 20.86 2.74 -4.58
N ILE A 8 20.58 2.88 -3.28
CA ILE A 8 19.22 2.76 -2.74
C ILE A 8 18.41 3.90 -3.38
N ALA A 9 17.36 3.53 -4.10
CA ALA A 9 16.46 4.46 -4.77
C ALA A 9 15.02 4.21 -4.33
N ALA A 10 14.21 5.26 -4.33
CA ALA A 10 12.78 5.12 -4.11
C ALA A 10 12.16 4.26 -5.22
N ILE A 11 11.48 3.19 -4.82
CA ILE A 11 10.73 2.32 -5.75
C ILE A 11 9.45 3.03 -6.17
N THR A 12 8.76 3.67 -5.22
CA THR A 12 7.55 4.46 -5.45
C THR A 12 7.86 5.95 -5.68
N ARG A 13 7.01 6.62 -6.46
CA ARG A 13 7.14 8.05 -6.77
C ARG A 13 5.76 8.69 -6.91
N ALA A 14 5.70 10.00 -6.68
CA ALA A 14 4.50 10.78 -6.94
C ALA A 14 4.00 10.55 -8.38
N GLY A 15 2.72 10.20 -8.51
CA GLY A 15 2.09 9.88 -9.79
C GLY A 15 2.10 8.41 -10.19
N ASP A 16 2.76 7.52 -9.43
CA ASP A 16 2.55 6.07 -9.60
C ASP A 16 1.08 5.71 -9.32
N SER A 17 0.58 4.68 -10.00
CA SER A 17 -0.77 4.18 -9.73
C SER A 17 -0.80 3.54 -8.35
N ILE A 18 -1.70 3.98 -7.50
CA ILE A 18 -1.87 3.48 -6.14
C ILE A 18 -3.35 3.31 -5.84
N ILE A 19 -3.70 2.14 -5.30
CA ILE A 19 -5.09 1.76 -5.00
C ILE A 19 -5.16 1.30 -3.56
N GLY A 20 -6.08 1.91 -2.81
CA GLY A 20 -6.41 1.49 -1.45
C GLY A 20 -7.08 0.13 -1.44
N ILE A 21 -6.72 -0.72 -0.48
CA ILE A 21 -7.28 -2.06 -0.34
C ILE A 21 -7.73 -2.34 1.10
N CYS A 22 -8.63 -3.31 1.24
CA CYS A 22 -9.10 -3.80 2.53
C CYS A 22 -9.42 -5.29 2.49
N ASN A 23 -9.74 -5.88 3.64
CA ASN A 23 -9.91 -7.32 3.82
C ASN A 23 -8.71 -8.14 3.31
N THR A 24 -7.52 -7.57 3.49
CA THR A 24 -6.27 -8.22 3.12
C THR A 24 -5.94 -9.36 4.06
N ILE A 25 -5.26 -10.37 3.52
CA ILE A 25 -4.66 -11.46 4.28
C ILE A 25 -3.20 -11.49 3.85
N ALA A 26 -2.28 -11.43 4.81
CA ALA A 26 -0.85 -11.43 4.53
C ALA A 26 -0.43 -12.69 3.73
N GLY A 27 0.22 -12.50 2.58
CA GLY A 27 0.58 -13.58 1.66
C GLY A 27 -0.62 -14.24 0.96
N GLY A 28 -1.81 -13.64 1.06
CA GLY A 28 -3.04 -14.09 0.44
C GLY A 28 -3.28 -13.44 -0.93
N SER A 29 -4.50 -13.60 -1.44
CA SER A 29 -4.94 -12.84 -2.61
C SER A 29 -5.23 -11.38 -2.25
N THR A 30 -5.27 -10.49 -3.24
CA THR A 30 -5.86 -9.16 -3.03
C THR A 30 -7.23 -9.33 -2.37
N GLY A 31 -7.48 -8.56 -1.30
CA GLY A 31 -8.83 -8.42 -0.78
C GLY A 31 -9.69 -7.59 -1.73
N GLU A 32 -10.15 -6.45 -1.25
CA GLU A 32 -11.05 -5.55 -1.95
C GLU A 32 -10.34 -4.23 -2.29
N SER A 33 -10.42 -3.76 -3.55
CA SER A 33 -9.77 -2.56 -4.08
C SER A 33 -10.66 -1.33 -4.30
N GLY A 34 -10.10 -0.14 -4.04
CA GLY A 34 -10.74 1.16 -4.32
C GLY A 34 -11.64 1.68 -3.19
N TYR A 35 -11.42 1.26 -1.95
CA TYR A 35 -12.40 1.48 -0.88
C TYR A 35 -11.98 2.50 0.19
N ASN A 36 -13.00 3.25 0.62
CA ASN A 36 -13.18 3.95 1.90
C ASN A 36 -12.06 4.88 2.37
N TYR A 37 -12.02 6.05 1.75
CA TYR A 37 -11.20 7.19 2.16
C TYR A 37 -11.94 8.50 1.89
N PRO A 38 -11.69 9.57 2.66
CA PRO A 38 -12.28 10.88 2.35
C PRO A 38 -11.60 11.45 1.09
N SER A 39 -12.31 12.29 0.34
CA SER A 39 -11.86 12.76 -0.98
C SER A 39 -10.47 13.40 -0.98
N ASN A 40 -10.12 14.09 0.11
CA ASN A 40 -8.86 14.83 0.27
C ASN A 40 -7.77 14.02 0.96
N GLU A 41 -8.03 12.78 1.36
CA GLU A 41 -7.04 11.88 1.97
C GLU A 41 -7.00 10.54 1.22
N ASN A 42 -6.95 10.64 -0.11
CA ASN A 42 -7.01 9.52 -1.04
C ASN A 42 -5.62 8.83 -1.21
N PRO A 43 -5.55 7.63 -1.81
CA PRO A 43 -4.31 6.84 -1.87
C PRO A 43 -3.08 7.56 -2.45
N PRO A 44 -3.17 8.38 -3.52
CA PRO A 44 -2.05 9.18 -4.02
C PRO A 44 -1.26 9.97 -2.96
N ASN A 45 -1.91 10.44 -1.89
CA ASN A 45 -1.26 11.16 -0.81
C ASN A 45 -0.26 10.30 0.00
N ALA A 46 -0.25 8.98 -0.15
CA ALA A 46 0.71 8.10 0.52
C ALA A 46 2.11 8.13 -0.13
N ILE A 47 2.22 8.63 -1.37
CA ILE A 47 3.45 8.57 -2.18
C ILE A 47 3.78 9.89 -2.90
N ASP A 48 3.14 10.99 -2.50
CA ASP A 48 3.31 12.31 -3.12
C ASP A 48 4.55 13.09 -2.63
N ASN A 49 5.27 12.56 -1.64
CA ASN A 49 6.39 13.21 -0.94
C ASN A 49 6.03 14.51 -0.20
N ASP A 50 4.78 14.69 0.22
CA ASP A 50 4.35 15.82 1.05
C ASP A 50 3.91 15.35 2.45
N ILE A 51 4.62 15.77 3.49
CA ILE A 51 4.27 15.42 4.88
C ILE A 51 3.02 16.15 5.40
N ASN A 52 2.47 17.10 4.64
CA ASN A 52 1.27 17.85 5.00
C ASN A 52 -0.02 17.21 4.46
N THR A 53 0.10 16.27 3.52
CA THR A 53 -1.00 15.43 3.03
C THR A 53 -0.92 14.05 3.69
N LYS A 54 -2.00 13.27 3.59
CA LYS A 54 -2.04 11.90 4.12
C LYS A 54 -3.04 11.05 3.36
N TYR A 55 -2.82 9.74 3.35
CA TYR A 55 -3.81 8.75 2.99
C TYR A 55 -4.47 8.20 4.26
N LEU A 56 -5.81 8.11 4.25
CA LEU A 56 -6.58 7.48 5.32
C LEU A 56 -7.46 6.38 4.75
N ASN A 57 -7.32 5.16 5.26
CA ASN A 57 -8.21 4.04 4.93
C ASN A 57 -9.13 3.74 6.11
N PHE A 58 -10.45 3.88 5.94
CA PHE A 58 -11.43 3.57 6.99
C PHE A 58 -11.70 2.07 7.15
N GLY A 59 -11.23 1.22 6.22
CA GLY A 59 -11.54 -0.20 6.20
C GLY A 59 -13.05 -0.45 6.23
N ASP A 60 -13.50 -1.29 7.16
CA ASP A 60 -14.92 -1.64 7.32
C ASP A 60 -15.74 -0.58 8.09
N SER A 61 -15.09 0.39 8.74
CA SER A 61 -15.69 1.11 9.87
C SER A 61 -16.66 2.22 9.49
N PHE A 62 -16.88 2.44 8.21
CA PHE A 62 -17.79 3.48 7.75
C PHE A 62 -18.83 2.99 6.74
N THR A 63 -18.42 2.21 5.72
CA THR A 63 -19.26 1.43 4.79
C THR A 63 -18.41 1.17 3.54
N GLY A 64 -18.01 -0.07 3.23
CA GLY A 64 -17.53 -0.35 1.86
C GLY A 64 -16.63 -1.57 1.69
N CYS A 65 -15.95 -2.04 2.73
CA CYS A 65 -15.22 -3.31 2.70
C CYS A 65 -16.14 -4.43 3.19
N SER A 66 -16.23 -5.54 2.45
CA SER A 66 -17.05 -6.69 2.84
C SER A 66 -16.39 -7.49 3.98
N GLY A 67 -16.52 -6.98 5.20
CA GLY A 67 -15.86 -7.57 6.37
C GLY A 67 -16.36 -7.01 7.69
N SER A 68 -15.84 -7.55 8.78
CA SER A 68 -16.06 -7.09 10.16
C SER A 68 -14.75 -6.81 10.88
N SER A 69 -13.67 -6.55 10.12
CA SER A 69 -12.36 -6.20 10.67
C SER A 69 -12.34 -4.72 11.05
N PRO A 70 -12.17 -4.36 12.33
CA PRO A 70 -12.14 -2.96 12.77
C PRO A 70 -11.28 -2.07 11.88
N GLY A 71 -11.68 -0.81 11.73
CA GLY A 71 -11.03 0.14 10.83
C GLY A 71 -9.53 0.23 11.07
N GLY A 72 -8.76 0.16 9.98
CA GLY A 72 -7.30 0.13 9.99
C GLY A 72 -6.69 -1.28 10.10
N ILE A 73 -7.48 -2.32 10.40
CA ILE A 73 -7.01 -3.72 10.41
C ILE A 73 -7.26 -4.36 9.04
N ASN A 74 -6.29 -5.12 8.54
CA ASN A 74 -6.36 -5.77 7.23
C ASN A 74 -6.62 -4.78 6.08
N THR A 75 -6.19 -3.54 6.25
CA THR A 75 -6.26 -2.47 5.25
C THR A 75 -4.87 -2.04 4.80
N GLY A 76 -4.79 -1.50 3.60
CA GLY A 76 -3.55 -0.96 3.08
C GLY A 76 -3.74 -0.34 1.71
N PHE A 77 -2.72 -0.48 0.87
CA PHE A 77 -2.75 -0.11 -0.53
C PHE A 77 -1.75 -0.97 -1.30
N TYR A 78 -1.93 -1.07 -2.61
CA TYR A 78 -0.87 -1.51 -3.51
C TYR A 78 -0.46 -0.37 -4.44
N VAL A 79 0.81 -0.38 -4.85
CA VAL A 79 1.36 0.55 -5.84
C VAL A 79 1.79 -0.25 -7.04
N THR A 80 1.51 0.27 -8.24
CA THR A 80 2.14 -0.18 -9.49
C THR A 80 3.22 0.85 -9.83
N PRO A 81 4.50 0.58 -9.48
CA PRO A 81 5.56 1.55 -9.67
C PRO A 81 5.85 1.77 -11.15
N ALA A 82 6.05 3.01 -11.58
CA ALA A 82 6.42 3.31 -12.97
C ALA A 82 7.86 2.92 -13.32
N ILE A 83 8.68 2.53 -12.32
CA ILE A 83 10.03 2.04 -12.58
C ILE A 83 9.96 0.74 -13.39
N SER A 84 10.55 0.76 -14.59
CA SER A 84 10.37 -0.27 -15.63
C SER A 84 11.05 -1.62 -15.36
N ASN A 85 11.55 -1.85 -14.15
CA ASN A 85 12.41 -3.00 -13.82
C ASN A 85 11.94 -3.70 -12.55
N THR A 86 12.15 -5.02 -12.51
CA THR A 86 12.08 -5.80 -11.28
C THR A 86 12.98 -5.15 -10.23
N SER A 87 12.37 -4.70 -9.13
CA SER A 87 13.06 -3.96 -8.07
C SER A 87 13.27 -4.85 -6.86
N VAL A 88 14.41 -4.68 -6.19
CA VAL A 88 14.67 -5.34 -4.90
C VAL A 88 14.29 -4.33 -3.81
N VAL A 89 13.32 -4.69 -2.97
CA VAL A 89 12.95 -3.85 -1.83
C VAL A 89 13.99 -4.02 -0.73
N ALA A 90 14.61 -2.91 -0.33
CA ALA A 90 15.64 -2.90 0.73
C ALA A 90 15.11 -2.40 2.09
N GLY A 91 13.95 -1.76 2.10
CA GLY A 91 13.34 -1.22 3.31
C GLY A 91 12.06 -0.45 2.99
N LEU A 92 11.34 -0.10 4.04
CA LEU A 92 10.14 0.74 4.01
C LEU A 92 10.43 2.04 4.76
N LEU A 93 10.04 3.16 4.18
CA LEU A 93 10.07 4.48 4.81
C LEU A 93 8.66 5.09 4.69
N PHE A 94 8.10 5.54 5.80
CA PHE A 94 6.80 6.20 5.84
C PHE A 94 6.76 7.23 6.97
N ALA A 95 5.85 8.20 6.86
CA ALA A 95 5.48 9.13 7.92
C ALA A 95 4.07 8.79 8.40
N THR A 96 3.81 8.92 9.70
CA THR A 96 2.46 8.74 10.25
C THR A 96 1.63 10.02 10.06
N ALA A 97 0.31 9.88 10.19
CA ALA A 97 -0.63 10.98 10.04
C ALA A 97 -0.51 12.01 11.17
N ASN A 98 -1.00 13.23 10.91
CA ASN A 98 -0.80 14.39 11.78
C ASN A 98 -1.98 14.74 12.71
N ASP A 99 -2.97 13.87 12.86
CA ASP A 99 -4.25 14.21 13.49
C ASP A 99 -4.74 13.22 14.55
N PHE A 100 -4.43 11.92 14.45
CA PHE A 100 -4.88 10.94 15.44
C PHE A 100 -3.95 9.73 15.57
N SER A 101 -3.05 9.80 16.55
CA SER A 101 -1.95 8.83 16.76
C SER A 101 -2.41 7.40 17.01
N SER A 102 -3.65 7.15 17.44
CA SER A 102 -4.15 5.78 17.64
C SER A 102 -4.40 5.05 16.32
N ARG A 103 -4.29 5.73 15.17
CA ARG A 103 -4.37 5.14 13.82
C ARG A 103 -3.00 4.89 13.20
N ASP A 104 -1.92 5.24 13.91
CA ASP A 104 -0.58 5.00 13.41
C ASP A 104 -0.35 3.48 13.23
N PRO A 105 0.26 3.03 12.12
CA PRO A 105 0.52 1.62 11.91
C PRO A 105 1.40 1.04 13.03
N ILE A 106 0.89 0.03 13.73
CA ILE A 106 1.63 -0.70 14.78
C ILE A 106 2.40 -1.88 14.19
N THR A 107 1.83 -2.50 13.15
CA THR A 107 2.40 -3.61 12.40
C THR A 107 2.11 -3.41 10.92
N VAL A 108 3.07 -3.76 10.06
CA VAL A 108 2.93 -3.69 8.61
C VAL A 108 3.45 -4.97 7.98
N THR A 109 2.81 -5.41 6.91
CA THR A 109 3.41 -6.37 5.98
C THR A 109 3.87 -5.62 4.73
N LEU A 110 4.97 -6.09 4.15
CA LEU A 110 5.40 -5.68 2.83
C LEU A 110 5.33 -6.89 1.93
N GLU A 111 4.67 -6.73 0.79
CA GLU A 111 4.34 -7.82 -0.12
C GLU A 111 4.57 -7.39 -1.56
N GLY A 112 4.74 -8.36 -2.46
CA GLY A 112 4.92 -8.09 -3.89
C GLY A 112 4.26 -9.14 -4.76
N THR A 113 3.94 -8.75 -5.99
CA THR A 113 3.38 -9.64 -7.02
C THR A 113 3.98 -9.30 -8.39
N ASN A 114 4.04 -10.29 -9.27
CA ASN A 114 4.42 -10.08 -10.68
C ASN A 114 3.18 -9.93 -11.59
N GLU A 115 1.97 -9.93 -11.01
CA GLU A 115 0.74 -9.63 -11.74
C GLU A 115 0.77 -8.20 -12.28
N THR A 116 0.33 -8.03 -13.53
CA THR A 116 0.35 -6.73 -14.21
C THR A 116 -1.03 -6.27 -14.66
N SER A 117 -2.02 -7.18 -14.68
CA SER A 117 -3.38 -6.82 -15.05
C SER A 117 -4.08 -6.15 -13.87
N THR A 118 -4.67 -4.97 -14.11
CA THR A 118 -5.46 -4.25 -13.09
C THR A 118 -6.55 -5.15 -12.50
N ALA A 119 -7.22 -5.95 -13.34
CA ALA A 119 -8.25 -6.88 -12.87
C ALA A 119 -7.74 -7.90 -11.84
N ALA A 120 -6.54 -8.48 -12.06
CA ALA A 120 -5.92 -9.36 -11.09
C ALA A 120 -5.51 -8.57 -9.85
N LEU A 121 -4.80 -7.45 -10.01
CA LEU A 121 -4.35 -6.63 -8.88
C LEU A 121 -5.51 -6.19 -7.98
N ASP A 122 -6.69 -5.94 -8.54
CA ASP A 122 -7.87 -5.46 -7.83
C ASP A 122 -8.62 -6.52 -7.02
N SER A 123 -8.45 -7.82 -7.31
CA SER A 123 -9.32 -8.87 -6.71
C SER A 123 -8.79 -10.29 -6.68
N GLY A 124 -7.60 -10.59 -7.23
CA GLY A 124 -7.16 -11.96 -7.45
C GLY A 124 -5.65 -12.18 -7.54
N ALA A 125 -4.85 -11.13 -7.50
CA ALA A 125 -3.40 -11.24 -7.52
C ALA A 125 -2.94 -11.99 -6.27
N SER A 126 -2.00 -12.92 -6.44
CA SER A 126 -1.34 -13.58 -5.33
C SER A 126 -0.16 -12.73 -4.87
N TRP A 127 -0.11 -12.43 -3.59
CA TRP A 127 0.94 -11.62 -2.98
C TRP A 127 1.95 -12.52 -2.27
N ILE A 128 3.23 -12.21 -2.44
CA ILE A 128 4.33 -12.90 -1.76
C ILE A 128 4.81 -11.99 -0.64
N LEU A 129 4.82 -12.53 0.57
CA LEU A 129 5.33 -11.82 1.74
C LEU A 129 6.84 -11.60 1.61
N ILE A 130 7.24 -10.33 1.71
CA ILE A 130 8.64 -9.89 1.72
C ILE A 130 9.07 -9.58 3.16
N TYR A 131 8.17 -9.04 3.99
CA TYR A 131 8.40 -8.72 5.41
C TYR A 131 7.09 -8.77 6.23
N ASN A 132 7.17 -9.19 7.50
CA ASN A 132 6.10 -9.12 8.50
C ASN A 132 6.61 -8.88 9.92
#